data_AF-A0A9J6GJ32-F1
#
_entry.id   AF-A0A9J6GJ32-F1
#
_cell.length_a   1.000
_cell.length_b   1.000
_cell.length_c   1.000
_cell.angle_alpha   90.00
_cell.angle_beta   90.00
_cell.angle_gamma   90.00
#
_symmetry.space_group_name_H-M   'P 1'
#
loop_
_entity.id
_entity.type
_entity.pdbx_description
1 polymer ?
#
loop_
_entity_poly.entity_id
_entity_poly.type
_entity_poly.pdbx_seq_one_letter_code
_entity_poly.pdbx_strand_id
1 'polypeptide(L)'
;MASSSRASTTSPVHIFSRVRTSKLSKDAKQVIANVYARTRMRFPEKSVREVLRVVSEDTGVSPRTVAKLKAERLRGPLASPKKRPRDVKISSTRTVKHDTFAVHAIRLKVHSMYAKREVPTLDSVRQAVNEDDGLPNFTKTTLWRLMKDIGFTFDKRKRNLALIERSDIIAWRRRYLRAIKEFRRQGRWELIFAYFLTQQL
;
A
#
# COMPACT_ATOMS: atom_id res chain seq x y z
N MET A 1 60.71 -44.29 -5.86
CA MET A 1 60.18 -42.91 -5.97
C MET A 1 58.88 -42.95 -6.75
N ALA A 2 57.75 -42.64 -6.12
CA ALA A 2 56.48 -42.45 -6.81
C ALA A 2 55.74 -41.31 -6.11
N SER A 3 55.91 -40.09 -6.64
CA SER A 3 55.22 -38.90 -6.15
C SER A 3 53.81 -38.89 -6.74
N SER A 4 52.82 -39.24 -5.92
CA SER A 4 51.41 -39.22 -6.31
C SER A 4 50.87 -37.79 -6.16
N SER A 5 50.54 -37.15 -7.28
CA SER A 5 49.94 -35.82 -7.27
C SER A 5 48.50 -35.90 -6.76
N ARG A 6 48.22 -35.23 -5.64
CA ARG A 6 46.85 -35.03 -5.16
C ARG A 6 46.12 -34.12 -6.14
N ALA A 7 45.17 -34.68 -6.89
CA ALA A 7 44.17 -33.89 -7.59
C ALA A 7 43.43 -33.02 -6.57
N SER A 8 43.48 -31.71 -6.75
CA SER A 8 42.70 -30.75 -5.95
C SER A 8 41.21 -31.01 -6.21
N THR A 9 40.53 -31.64 -5.25
CA THR A 9 39.07 -31.74 -5.24
C THR A 9 38.47 -30.35 -4.99
N THR A 10 38.29 -29.58 -6.05
CA THR A 10 37.51 -28.34 -5.99
C THR A 10 36.07 -28.74 -5.74
N SER A 11 35.59 -28.57 -4.50
CA SER A 11 34.18 -28.78 -4.18
C SER A 11 33.31 -27.93 -5.12
N PRO A 12 32.24 -28.50 -5.72
CA PRO A 12 31.38 -27.75 -6.62
C PRO A 12 30.88 -26.47 -5.94
N VAL A 13 30.98 -25.34 -6.64
CA VAL A 13 30.45 -24.07 -6.13
C VAL A 13 28.95 -24.24 -5.91
N HIS A 14 28.48 -24.03 -4.68
CA HIS A 14 27.06 -24.16 -4.32
C HIS A 14 26.25 -22.96 -4.84
N ILE A 15 26.11 -22.88 -6.16
CA ILE A 15 25.39 -21.80 -6.86
C ILE A 15 23.87 -21.95 -6.71
N PHE A 16 23.39 -23.17 -6.46
CA PHE A 16 21.97 -23.47 -6.39
C PHE A 16 21.31 -22.86 -5.15
N SER A 17 20.21 -22.13 -5.35
CA SER A 17 19.40 -21.57 -4.27
C SER A 17 17.91 -21.79 -4.51
N ARG A 18 17.16 -22.06 -3.44
CA ARG A 18 15.71 -22.22 -3.52
C ARG A 18 15.03 -20.87 -3.75
N VAL A 19 14.02 -20.87 -4.62
CA VAL A 19 13.19 -19.69 -4.88
C VAL A 19 12.32 -19.40 -3.66
N ARG A 20 12.58 -18.28 -2.97
CA ARG A 20 11.84 -17.87 -1.76
C ARG A 20 10.60 -17.01 -2.04
N THR A 21 10.42 -16.52 -3.27
CA THR A 21 9.28 -15.66 -3.63
C THR A 21 8.00 -16.47 -3.82
N SER A 22 6.89 -15.98 -3.28
CA SER A 22 5.55 -16.53 -3.51
C SER A 22 4.97 -16.18 -4.88
N LYS A 23 5.60 -15.24 -5.60
CA LYS A 23 5.13 -14.72 -6.90
C LYS A 23 6.17 -15.02 -7.98
N LEU A 24 5.81 -15.88 -8.92
CA LEU A 24 6.59 -16.18 -10.12
C LEU A 24 6.13 -15.30 -11.29
N SER A 25 7.07 -14.75 -12.05
CA SER A 25 6.76 -14.08 -13.32
C SER A 25 6.19 -15.06 -14.34
N LYS A 26 5.50 -14.56 -15.38
CA LYS A 26 4.94 -15.40 -16.43
C LYS A 26 6.03 -16.25 -17.11
N ASP A 27 7.18 -15.65 -17.39
CA ASP A 27 8.30 -16.33 -18.05
C ASP A 27 8.91 -17.42 -17.18
N ALA A 28 9.10 -17.14 -15.88
CA ALA A 28 9.58 -18.15 -14.93
C ALA A 28 8.62 -19.34 -14.84
N LYS A 29 7.29 -19.09 -14.80
CA LYS A 29 6.29 -20.16 -14.84
C LYS A 29 6.38 -20.97 -16.13
N GLN A 30 6.59 -20.31 -17.28
CA GLN A 30 6.70 -20.97 -18.58
C GLN A 30 7.95 -21.86 -18.66
N VAL A 31 9.09 -21.38 -18.17
CA VAL A 31 10.33 -22.17 -18.08
C VAL A 31 10.11 -23.42 -17.23
N ILE A 32 9.53 -23.28 -16.04
CA ILE A 32 9.25 -24.43 -15.15
C ILE A 32 8.30 -25.43 -15.81
N ALA A 33 7.25 -24.96 -16.50
CA ALA A 33 6.33 -25.82 -17.22
C ALA A 33 7.01 -26.58 -18.37
N ASN A 34 7.91 -25.92 -19.11
CA ASN A 34 8.68 -26.53 -20.18
C ASN A 34 9.66 -27.58 -19.64
N VAL A 35 10.31 -27.31 -18.50
CA VAL A 35 11.17 -28.29 -17.80
C VAL A 35 10.35 -29.50 -17.40
N TYR A 36 9.18 -29.32 -16.77
CA TYR A 36 8.30 -30.43 -16.43
C TYR A 36 7.91 -31.28 -17.64
N ALA A 37 7.51 -30.66 -18.76
CA ALA A 37 7.15 -31.37 -19.98
C ALA A 37 8.32 -32.19 -20.53
N ARG A 38 9.53 -31.61 -20.57
CA ARG A 38 10.75 -32.32 -21.02
C ARG A 38 11.13 -33.46 -20.09
N THR A 39 11.09 -33.25 -18.77
CA THR A 39 11.39 -34.32 -17.80
C THR A 39 10.37 -35.46 -17.90
N ARG A 40 9.09 -35.16 -18.19
CA ARG A 40 8.07 -36.19 -18.40
C ARG A 40 8.28 -36.99 -19.68
N MET A 41 8.72 -36.35 -20.77
CA MET A 41 9.06 -37.06 -22.00
C MET A 41 10.31 -37.92 -21.86
N ARG A 42 11.31 -37.46 -21.10
CA ARG A 42 12.56 -38.20 -20.87
C ARG A 42 12.37 -39.41 -19.96
N PHE A 43 11.40 -39.35 -19.05
CA PHE A 43 11.12 -40.42 -18.09
C PHE A 43 9.61 -40.75 -18.07
N PRO A 44 9.10 -41.45 -19.11
CA PRO A 44 7.69 -41.83 -19.18
C PRO A 44 7.28 -42.79 -18.07
N GLU A 45 8.18 -43.73 -17.72
CA GLU A 45 7.96 -44.79 -16.72
C GLU A 45 7.86 -44.28 -15.27
N LYS A 46 8.46 -43.12 -14.98
CA LYS A 46 8.51 -42.60 -13.60
C LYS A 46 7.14 -42.13 -13.15
N SER A 47 6.90 -42.20 -11.84
CA SER A 47 5.66 -41.66 -11.28
C SER A 47 5.60 -40.13 -11.40
N VAL A 48 4.40 -39.56 -11.42
CA VAL A 48 4.23 -38.10 -11.44
C VAL A 48 4.90 -37.44 -10.24
N ARG A 49 4.87 -38.09 -9.06
CA ARG A 49 5.51 -37.58 -7.84
C ARG A 49 7.03 -37.47 -7.99
N GLU A 50 7.66 -38.48 -8.59
CA GLU A 50 9.11 -38.46 -8.83
C GLU A 50 9.51 -37.42 -9.87
N VAL A 51 8.73 -37.28 -10.95
CA VAL A 51 8.96 -36.21 -11.95
C VAL A 51 8.88 -34.83 -11.30
N LEU A 52 7.89 -34.60 -10.43
CA LEU A 52 7.78 -33.34 -9.68
C LEU A 52 8.96 -33.10 -8.74
N ARG A 53 9.52 -34.16 -8.13
CA ARG A 53 10.71 -34.05 -7.27
C ARG A 53 11.94 -33.67 -8.07
N VAL A 54 12.18 -34.33 -9.20
CA VAL A 54 13.30 -34.01 -10.11
C VAL A 54 13.18 -32.56 -10.61
N VAL A 55 12.01 -32.14 -11.09
CA VAL A 55 11.81 -30.75 -11.54
C VAL A 55 12.00 -29.75 -10.40
N SER A 56 11.67 -30.13 -9.16
CA SER A 56 11.88 -29.28 -7.99
C SER A 56 13.37 -29.09 -7.68
N GLU A 57 14.15 -30.17 -7.78
CA GLU A 57 15.60 -30.16 -7.63
C GLU A 57 16.26 -29.32 -8.73
N ASP A 58 15.80 -29.43 -9.98
CA ASP A 58 16.35 -28.68 -11.11
C ASP A 58 15.99 -27.18 -11.09
N THR A 59 14.77 -26.84 -10.67
CA THR A 59 14.25 -25.46 -10.75
C THR A 59 14.31 -24.68 -9.44
N GLY A 60 14.61 -25.34 -8.31
CA GLY A 60 14.61 -24.71 -6.98
C GLY A 60 13.22 -24.30 -6.48
N VAL A 61 12.15 -24.80 -7.11
CA VAL A 61 10.75 -24.49 -6.80
C VAL A 61 10.09 -25.69 -6.14
N SER A 62 9.25 -25.49 -5.13
CA SER A 62 8.62 -26.62 -4.41
C SER A 62 7.81 -27.54 -5.34
N PRO A 63 7.75 -28.87 -5.09
CA PRO A 63 6.98 -29.79 -5.93
C PRO A 63 5.49 -29.42 -6.00
N ARG A 64 4.95 -28.86 -4.91
CA ARG A 64 3.57 -28.36 -4.83
C ARG A 64 3.33 -27.20 -5.80
N THR A 65 4.29 -26.28 -5.91
CA THR A 65 4.21 -25.17 -6.86
C THR A 65 4.30 -25.67 -8.29
N VAL A 66 5.19 -26.63 -8.60
CA VAL A 66 5.28 -27.24 -9.93
C VAL A 66 3.95 -27.93 -10.30
N ALA A 67 3.35 -28.69 -9.38
CA ALA A 67 2.05 -29.32 -9.60
C ALA A 67 0.94 -28.28 -9.86
N LYS A 68 0.96 -27.16 -9.13
CA LYS A 68 0.04 -26.04 -9.35
C LYS A 68 0.23 -25.41 -10.74
N LEU A 69 1.48 -25.22 -11.17
CA LEU A 69 1.78 -24.67 -12.50
C LEU A 69 1.37 -25.61 -13.63
N LYS A 70 1.57 -26.93 -13.46
CA LYS A 70 1.04 -27.95 -14.39
C LYS A 70 -0.48 -27.80 -14.54
N ALA A 71 -1.21 -27.74 -13.42
CA ALA A 71 -2.66 -27.59 -13.45
C ALA A 71 -3.10 -26.24 -14.05
N GLU A 72 -2.39 -25.15 -13.75
CA GLU A 72 -2.62 -23.83 -14.35
C GLU A 72 -2.43 -23.87 -15.87
N ARG A 73 -1.37 -24.52 -16.35
CA ARG A 73 -1.08 -24.65 -17.79
C ARG A 73 -2.08 -25.52 -18.53
N LEU A 74 -2.57 -26.60 -17.90
CA LEU A 74 -3.61 -27.45 -18.49
C LEU A 74 -4.94 -26.71 -18.67
N ARG A 75 -5.23 -25.74 -17.80
CA ARG A 75 -6.45 -24.91 -17.88
C ARG A 75 -6.34 -23.78 -18.92
N GLY A 76 -5.13 -23.47 -19.39
CA GLY A 76 -4.90 -22.43 -20.40
C GLY A 76 -3.53 -21.75 -20.30
N PRO A 77 -3.34 -20.63 -21.00
CA PRO A 77 -2.09 -19.87 -20.96
C PRO A 77 -1.75 -19.42 -19.53
N LEU A 78 -0.46 -19.54 -19.17
CA LEU A 78 0.02 -19.13 -17.85
C LEU A 78 -0.12 -17.62 -17.67
N ALA A 79 -0.71 -17.20 -16.56
CA ALA A 79 -1.00 -15.80 -16.29
C ALA A 79 0.05 -15.17 -15.39
N SER A 80 0.35 -13.90 -15.66
CA SER A 80 1.15 -13.06 -14.76
C SER A 80 0.42 -12.87 -13.42
N PRO A 81 1.15 -12.76 -12.30
CA PRO A 81 0.54 -12.38 -11.02
C PRO A 81 -0.28 -11.08 -11.18
N LYS A 82 -1.57 -11.11 -10.79
CA LYS A 82 -2.43 -9.93 -10.85
C LYS A 82 -1.80 -8.78 -10.05
N LYS A 83 -1.52 -7.66 -10.71
CA LYS A 83 -1.20 -6.41 -10.02
C LYS A 83 -2.45 -5.97 -9.26
N ARG A 84 -2.30 -5.54 -8.01
CA ARG A 84 -3.42 -4.86 -7.33
C ARG A 84 -3.71 -3.57 -8.12
N PRO A 85 -4.96 -3.29 -8.50
CA PRO A 85 -5.29 -2.05 -9.20
C PRO A 85 -4.79 -0.87 -8.37
N ARG A 86 -4.10 0.09 -9.00
CA ARG A 86 -3.61 1.30 -8.32
C ARG A 86 -4.77 2.17 -7.84
N ASP A 87 -5.88 2.18 -8.58
CA ASP A 87 -7.02 3.09 -8.32
C ASP A 87 -7.83 2.75 -7.07
N VAL A 88 -7.77 1.50 -6.60
CA VAL A 88 -8.43 1.11 -5.34
C VAL A 88 -7.82 1.87 -4.15
N LYS A 89 -6.55 2.29 -4.22
CA LYS A 89 -5.96 3.14 -3.18
C LYS A 89 -6.60 4.52 -3.11
N ILE A 90 -7.01 5.11 -4.24
CA ILE A 90 -7.58 6.46 -4.30
C ILE A 90 -9.06 6.43 -3.88
N SER A 91 -9.84 5.47 -4.41
CA SER A 91 -11.27 5.31 -4.09
C SER A 91 -11.55 4.87 -2.64
N SER A 92 -10.59 4.19 -1.99
CA SER A 92 -10.74 3.73 -0.60
C SER A 92 -10.18 4.69 0.45
N THR A 93 -9.61 5.84 0.04
CA THR A 93 -9.15 6.85 0.99
C THR A 93 -10.34 7.33 1.80
N ARG A 94 -10.19 7.46 3.13
CA ARG A 94 -11.31 7.82 4.01
C ARG A 94 -11.89 9.18 3.67
N THR A 95 -11.07 10.08 3.15
CA THR A 95 -11.45 11.38 2.60
C THR A 95 -12.32 11.31 1.35
N VAL A 96 -12.32 10.20 0.61
CA VAL A 96 -13.23 9.98 -0.53
C VAL A 96 -14.51 9.28 -0.07
N LYS A 97 -14.42 8.45 0.97
CA LYS A 97 -15.58 7.79 1.58
C LYS A 97 -16.47 8.73 2.39
N HIS A 98 -15.86 9.69 3.07
CA HIS A 98 -16.56 10.73 3.80
C HIS A 98 -16.59 11.97 2.92
N ASP A 99 -17.78 12.47 2.62
CA ASP A 99 -17.96 13.64 1.77
C ASP A 99 -17.15 14.84 2.30
N THR A 100 -16.76 15.74 1.39
CA THR A 100 -15.99 16.94 1.68
C THR A 100 -16.67 17.80 2.74
N PHE A 101 -18.01 17.83 2.72
CA PHE A 101 -18.81 18.52 3.74
C PHE A 101 -18.58 17.95 5.15
N ALA A 102 -18.67 16.62 5.30
CA ALA A 102 -18.47 15.96 6.59
C ALA A 102 -17.04 16.19 7.11
N VAL A 103 -16.04 16.11 6.22
CA VAL A 103 -14.64 16.40 6.56
C VAL A 103 -14.48 17.84 7.06
N HIS A 104 -15.13 18.81 6.39
CA HIS A 104 -15.09 20.20 6.80
C HIS A 104 -15.76 20.44 8.16
N ALA A 105 -16.93 19.84 8.38
CA ALA A 105 -17.65 19.93 9.64
C ALA A 105 -16.84 19.36 10.82
N ILE A 106 -16.17 18.21 10.64
CA ILE A 106 -15.30 17.67 11.69
C ILE A 106 -14.13 18.61 11.99
N ARG A 107 -13.51 19.21 10.95
CA ARG A 107 -12.47 20.22 11.14
C ARG A 107 -12.97 21.41 11.95
N LEU A 108 -14.19 21.89 11.66
CA LEU A 108 -14.83 22.97 12.41
C LEU A 108 -15.05 22.60 13.88
N LYS A 109 -15.48 21.37 14.19
CA LYS A 109 -15.62 20.90 15.58
C LYS A 109 -14.30 20.93 16.35
N VAL A 110 -13.19 20.53 15.73
CA VAL A 110 -11.86 20.62 16.35
C VAL A 110 -11.49 22.08 16.63
N HIS A 111 -11.70 22.98 15.66
CA HIS A 111 -11.40 24.40 15.84
C HIS A 111 -12.31 25.08 16.86
N SER A 112 -13.58 24.69 16.97
CA SER A 112 -14.51 25.26 17.95
C SER A 112 -14.12 24.89 19.38
N MET A 113 -13.57 23.69 19.62
CA MET A 113 -12.98 23.31 20.91
C MET A 113 -11.81 24.23 21.27
N TYR A 114 -10.92 24.51 20.32
CA TYR A 114 -9.83 25.47 20.54
C TYR A 114 -10.34 26.88 20.85
N ALA A 115 -11.39 27.34 20.16
CA ALA A 115 -12.01 28.65 20.44
C ALA A 115 -12.60 28.72 21.87
N LYS A 116 -13.14 27.60 22.37
CA LYS A 116 -13.62 27.45 23.76
C LYS A 116 -12.52 27.24 24.80
N ARG A 117 -11.24 27.25 24.38
CA ARG A 117 -10.05 26.97 25.23
C ARG A 117 -10.02 25.53 25.78
N GLU A 118 -10.75 24.61 25.17
CA GLU A 118 -10.72 23.19 25.47
C GLU A 118 -9.63 22.50 24.64
N VAL A 119 -9.01 21.45 25.19
CA VAL A 119 -8.01 20.67 24.44
C VAL A 119 -8.73 19.60 23.63
N PRO A 120 -8.75 19.69 22.28
CA PRO A 120 -9.40 18.66 21.49
C PRO A 120 -8.59 17.38 21.57
N THR A 121 -9.21 16.36 22.15
CA THR A 121 -8.70 14.99 22.18
C THR A 121 -9.46 14.16 21.16
N LEU A 122 -8.92 12.99 20.78
CA LEU A 122 -9.63 12.11 19.86
C LEU A 122 -11.00 11.70 20.39
N ASP A 123 -11.11 11.43 21.69
CA ASP A 123 -12.36 10.97 22.29
C ASP A 123 -13.39 12.10 22.41
N SER A 124 -12.96 13.31 22.80
CA SER A 124 -13.85 14.47 22.85
C SER A 124 -14.38 14.83 21.46
N VAL A 125 -13.52 14.79 20.44
CA VAL A 125 -13.95 15.04 19.05
C VAL A 125 -14.87 13.95 18.55
N ARG A 126 -14.59 12.67 18.85
CA ARG A 126 -15.48 11.56 18.48
C ARG A 126 -16.87 11.72 19.08
N GLN A 127 -16.94 12.10 20.36
CA GLN A 127 -18.20 12.36 21.02
C GLN A 127 -18.97 13.49 20.33
N ALA A 128 -18.34 14.64 20.15
CA ALA A 128 -18.96 15.81 19.52
C ALA A 128 -19.38 15.61 18.05
N VAL A 129 -18.76 14.66 17.35
CA VAL A 129 -19.13 14.28 15.97
C VAL A 129 -20.28 13.28 15.96
N ASN A 130 -20.26 12.29 16.86
CA ASN A 130 -21.32 11.27 16.92
C ASN A 130 -22.62 11.79 17.57
N GLU A 131 -22.57 12.87 18.33
CA GLU A 131 -23.74 13.60 18.87
C GLU A 131 -24.41 14.50 17.82
N ASP A 132 -23.77 14.73 16.68
CA ASP A 132 -24.29 15.58 15.61
C ASP A 132 -25.01 14.72 14.57
N ASP A 133 -26.35 14.77 14.54
CA ASP A 133 -27.17 13.98 13.61
C ASP A 133 -26.87 14.29 12.12
N GLY A 134 -26.24 15.44 11.83
CA GLY A 134 -25.80 15.81 10.49
C GLY A 134 -24.48 15.15 10.07
N LEU A 135 -23.81 14.40 10.95
CA LEU A 135 -22.54 13.74 10.67
C LEU A 135 -22.62 12.22 10.82
N PRO A 136 -21.85 11.47 10.02
CA PRO A 136 -21.81 10.03 10.17
C PRO A 136 -21.14 9.63 11.48
N ASN A 137 -21.59 8.52 12.06
CA ASN A 137 -20.97 7.95 13.25
C ASN A 137 -19.58 7.36 12.95
N PHE A 138 -18.61 7.66 13.81
CA PHE A 138 -17.24 7.16 13.69
C PHE A 138 -16.82 6.29 14.86
N THR A 139 -16.07 5.24 14.56
CA THR A 139 -15.26 4.52 15.55
C THR A 139 -13.96 5.28 15.82
N LYS A 140 -13.38 5.09 17.01
CA LYS A 140 -12.13 5.75 17.43
C LYS A 140 -11.00 5.57 16.42
N THR A 141 -10.79 4.35 15.92
CA THR A 141 -9.73 4.06 14.94
C THR A 141 -10.00 4.69 13.57
N THR A 142 -11.26 4.77 13.15
CA THR A 142 -11.61 5.37 11.85
C THR A 142 -11.42 6.88 11.90
N LEU A 143 -11.90 7.52 12.97
CA LEU A 143 -11.71 8.96 13.18
C LEU A 143 -10.22 9.31 13.28
N TRP A 144 -9.42 8.55 14.02
CA TRP A 144 -7.97 8.78 14.13
C TRP A 144 -7.27 8.78 12.76
N ARG A 145 -7.61 7.80 11.92
CA ARG A 145 -7.06 7.71 10.57
C ARG A 145 -7.54 8.86 9.69
N LEU A 146 -8.84 9.21 9.77
CA LEU A 146 -9.40 10.36 9.05
C LEU A 146 -8.71 11.67 9.46
N MET A 147 -8.48 11.89 10.76
CA MET A 147 -7.77 13.07 11.27
C MET A 147 -6.37 13.18 10.64
N LYS A 148 -5.63 12.07 10.54
CA LYS A 148 -4.33 12.05 9.84
C LYS A 148 -4.46 12.35 8.35
N ASP A 149 -5.43 11.73 7.69
CA ASP A 149 -5.68 11.88 6.25
C ASP A 149 -6.01 13.34 5.89
N ILE A 150 -6.69 14.08 6.78
CA ILE A 150 -7.05 15.50 6.59
C ILE A 150 -5.99 16.47 7.17
N GLY A 151 -4.85 15.94 7.65
CA GLY A 151 -3.71 16.76 8.05
C GLY A 151 -3.68 17.25 9.50
N PHE A 152 -4.37 16.56 10.41
CA PHE A 152 -4.12 16.70 11.85
C PHE A 152 -3.00 15.75 12.32
N THR A 153 -2.33 16.20 13.37
CA THR A 153 -1.29 15.48 14.11
C THR A 153 -1.71 15.36 15.56
N PHE A 154 -1.16 14.36 16.24
CA PHE A 154 -1.42 14.12 17.65
C PHE A 154 -0.16 14.48 18.42
N ASP A 155 -0.23 15.57 19.18
CA ASP A 155 0.89 16.03 19.99
C ASP A 155 0.67 15.69 21.46
N LYS A 156 1.74 15.34 22.17
CA LYS A 156 1.67 14.97 23.57
C LYS A 156 1.53 16.22 24.42
N ARG A 157 0.42 16.33 25.14
CA ARG A 157 0.16 17.41 26.11
C ARG A 157 -0.14 16.82 27.47
N LYS A 158 0.87 16.82 28.36
CA LYS A 158 0.82 16.17 29.68
C LYS A 158 0.42 14.69 29.53
N ARG A 159 -0.78 14.31 30.01
CA ARG A 159 -1.32 12.94 29.95
C ARG A 159 -2.18 12.65 28.71
N ASN A 160 -2.49 13.66 27.90
CA ASN A 160 -3.42 13.55 26.78
C ASN A 160 -2.74 13.83 25.43
N LEU A 161 -3.32 13.29 24.35
CA LEU A 161 -2.93 13.61 22.99
C LEU A 161 -3.85 14.69 22.43
N ALA A 162 -3.29 15.87 22.16
CA ALA A 162 -4.01 16.99 21.57
C ALA A 162 -3.99 16.88 20.04
N LEU A 163 -5.12 17.17 19.40
CA LEU A 163 -5.28 17.21 17.95
C LEU A 163 -4.86 18.57 17.39
N ILE A 164 -3.66 18.66 16.83
CA ILE A 164 -3.10 19.90 16.26
C ILE A 164 -3.05 19.78 14.74
N GLU A 165 -3.52 20.80 14.02
CA GLU A 165 -3.41 20.86 12.57
C GLU A 165 -1.93 21.05 12.17
N ARG A 166 -1.47 20.36 11.12
CA ARG A 166 -0.07 20.47 10.70
C ARG A 166 0.30 21.92 10.33
N SER A 167 1.49 22.33 10.72
CA SER A 167 1.98 23.70 10.55
C SER A 167 2.06 24.14 9.09
N ASP A 168 2.41 23.23 8.18
CA ASP A 168 2.45 23.47 6.74
C ASP A 168 1.06 23.75 6.15
N ILE A 169 0.04 22.98 6.54
CA ILE A 169 -1.36 23.19 6.13
C ILE A 169 -1.88 24.53 6.65
N ILE A 170 -1.57 24.89 7.90
CA ILE A 170 -1.91 26.21 8.46
C ILE A 170 -1.20 27.31 7.65
N ALA A 171 0.08 27.14 7.33
CA ALA A 171 0.84 28.12 6.57
C ALA A 171 0.27 28.30 5.14
N TRP A 172 -0.07 27.21 4.46
CA TRP A 172 -0.72 27.23 3.16
C TRP A 172 -2.07 27.95 3.21
N ARG A 173 -2.92 27.64 4.20
CA ARG A 173 -4.20 28.35 4.38
C ARG A 173 -3.99 29.85 4.61
N ARG A 174 -3.02 30.24 5.43
CA ARG A 174 -2.69 31.65 5.68
C ARG A 174 -2.17 32.36 4.43
N ARG A 175 -1.38 31.68 3.58
CA ARG A 175 -0.92 32.24 2.30
C ARG A 175 -2.10 32.42 1.34
N TYR A 176 -2.95 31.40 1.22
CA TYR A 176 -4.16 31.43 0.41
C TYR A 176 -5.10 32.58 0.79
N LEU A 177 -5.43 32.73 2.07
CA LEU A 177 -6.30 33.81 2.55
C LEU A 177 -5.70 35.20 2.31
N ARG A 178 -4.39 35.36 2.47
CA ARG A 178 -3.69 36.61 2.15
C ARG A 178 -3.76 36.93 0.66
N ALA A 179 -3.52 35.94 -0.20
CA ALA A 179 -3.64 36.10 -1.65
C ALA A 179 -5.06 36.51 -2.06
N ILE A 180 -6.11 35.86 -1.52
CA ILE A 180 -7.50 36.25 -1.78
C ILE A 180 -7.76 37.70 -1.37
N LYS A 181 -7.33 38.09 -0.16
CA LYS A 181 -7.54 39.45 0.34
C LYS A 181 -6.91 40.49 -0.60
N GLU A 182 -5.71 40.18 -1.11
CA GLU A 182 -5.00 41.04 -2.05
C GLU A 182 -5.68 41.10 -3.42
N PHE A 183 -6.12 39.97 -3.97
CA PHE A 183 -6.88 39.94 -5.22
C PHE A 183 -8.19 40.73 -5.13
N ARG A 184 -8.91 40.64 -4.01
CA ARG A 184 -10.11 41.45 -3.76
C ARG A 184 -9.79 42.94 -3.70
N ARG A 185 -8.66 43.32 -3.08
CA ARG A 185 -8.20 44.73 -3.01
C ARG A 185 -7.87 45.28 -4.39
N GLN A 186 -7.32 44.46 -5.28
CA GLN A 186 -6.95 44.83 -6.65
C GLN A 186 -8.12 44.76 -7.64
N GLY A 187 -9.31 44.34 -7.21
CA GLY A 187 -10.47 44.13 -8.10
C GLY A 187 -10.35 42.92 -9.03
N ARG A 188 -9.36 42.04 -8.82
CA ARG A 188 -9.04 40.87 -9.66
C ARG A 188 -9.67 39.59 -9.11
N TRP A 189 -10.99 39.59 -8.99
CA TRP A 189 -11.73 38.48 -8.37
C TRP A 189 -11.70 37.19 -9.20
N GLU A 190 -11.54 37.31 -10.52
CA GLU A 190 -11.46 36.23 -11.50
C GLU A 190 -10.25 35.30 -11.28
N LEU A 191 -9.17 35.81 -10.67
CA LEU A 191 -7.95 35.04 -10.41
C LEU A 191 -8.00 34.21 -9.14
N ILE A 192 -9.03 34.38 -8.31
CA ILE A 192 -9.22 33.59 -7.10
C ILE A 192 -9.40 32.10 -7.46
N PHE A 193 -10.15 31.81 -8.53
CA PHE A 193 -10.36 30.44 -9.01
C PHE A 193 -9.08 29.81 -9.59
N ALA A 194 -8.27 30.59 -10.32
CA ALA A 194 -6.99 30.14 -10.87
C ALA A 194 -5.95 29.85 -9.76
N TYR A 195 -5.93 30.65 -8.69
CA TYR A 195 -5.05 30.42 -7.54
C TYR A 195 -5.43 29.16 -6.75
N PHE A 196 -6.71 28.77 -6.75
CA PHE A 196 -7.17 27.53 -6.11
C PHE A 196 -6.68 26.27 -6.85
N LEU A 197 -6.72 26.27 -8.19
CA LEU A 197 -6.30 25.13 -9.02
C LEU A 197 -4.78 24.88 -8.97
N THR A 198 -3.98 25.94 -8.81
CA THR A 198 -2.51 25.83 -8.76
C THR A 198 -1.97 25.28 -7.44
N GLN A 199 -2.80 25.19 -6.39
CA GLN A 199 -2.41 24.71 -5.06
C GLN A 199 -2.87 23.26 -4.77
N GLN A 200 -3.54 22.59 -5.72
CA GLN A 200 -3.98 21.18 -5.59
C GLN A 200 -3.07 20.17 -6.33
N LEU A 201 -1.95 20.61 -6.92
CA LEU A 201 -0.94 19.75 -7.56
C LEU A 201 0.28 19.52 -6.66
#